data_AF-A0A1V9Z1I5-F1
#
_entry.id   AF-A0A1V9Z1I5-F1
#
_cell.length_a   1.000
_cell.length_b   1.000
_cell.length_c   1.000
_cell.angle_alpha   90.00
_cell.angle_beta   90.00
_cell.angle_gamma   90.00
#
_symmetry.space_group_name_H-M   'P 1'
#
loop_
_entity.id
_entity.type
_entity.pdbx_description
1 polymer ?
#
loop_
_entity_poly.entity_id
_entity_poly.type
_entity_poly.pdbx_seq_one_letter_code
_entity_poly.pdbx_strand_id
1 'polypeptide(L)'
;MNKLTSVESQRVMAVLGDMLDRLNYLTYVPAAPEASLLGLLAENGCPTAALEAQWATEEACAKYDASHHDDAFHKVKVATRSLCRLMRENPVLVNAFFSSPTKEPPDDMLQFIKYLSELTDLSFAKLGKTVEEETTRLEMMDNIYNRRKQAEDELVQLRDKLTELRKAKEDETSHLDIQLQKLKTELSTINKNTANELTLIQTQVKETLDKAFEKQNIDMQALVERHTQLQRKLEADTVEHRELEDSLRKTKCKIGVEVAATIDKYDVEMTALATEIDAIQLQYSRECKELHELSEHFKKIDEEQRRIDAEEKILEGVRAEERRQLQVLHDAATKIQKVFRGRQVRKELASKKKGKKGAKGKAKKKK
;
A
#
# COMPACT_ATOMS: atom_id res chain seq x y z
N MET A 1 15.53 -11.56 103.30
CA MET A 1 14.56 -11.35 104.40
C MET A 1 14.62 -9.88 104.77
N ASN A 2 13.60 -9.11 104.39
CA ASN A 2 13.50 -7.70 104.77
C ASN A 2 13.39 -7.63 106.29
N LYS A 3 14.35 -6.97 106.95
CA LYS A 3 14.22 -6.69 108.38
C LYS A 3 13.28 -5.50 108.53
N LEU A 4 12.25 -5.64 109.36
CA LEU A 4 11.37 -4.53 109.72
C LEU A 4 12.21 -3.41 110.32
N THR A 5 12.16 -2.23 109.73
CA THR A 5 13.01 -1.09 110.10
C THR A 5 12.43 -0.30 111.28
N SER A 6 11.11 -0.31 111.45
CA SER A 6 10.43 0.34 112.58
C SER A 6 10.34 -0.59 113.78
N VAL A 7 10.71 -0.05 114.96
CA VAL A 7 10.58 -0.72 116.27
C VAL A 7 9.11 -1.07 116.54
N GLU A 8 8.17 -0.22 116.13
CA GLU A 8 6.74 -0.49 116.29
C GLU A 8 6.29 -1.66 115.42
N SER A 9 6.77 -1.74 114.17
CA SER A 9 6.49 -2.87 113.29
C SER A 9 7.05 -4.19 113.81
N GLN A 10 8.25 -4.17 114.41
CA GLN A 10 8.81 -5.34 115.09
C GLN A 10 7.97 -5.77 116.30
N ARG A 11 7.49 -4.81 117.11
CA ARG A 11 6.61 -5.11 118.27
C ARG A 11 5.28 -5.71 117.83
N VAL A 12 4.66 -5.17 116.79
CA VAL A 12 3.40 -5.71 116.23
C VAL A 12 3.58 -7.15 115.75
N MET A 13 4.66 -7.43 115.01
CA MET A 13 4.95 -8.78 114.53
C MET A 13 5.30 -9.76 115.67
N ALA A 14 5.99 -9.30 116.72
CA ALA A 14 6.25 -10.12 117.89
C ALA A 14 4.97 -10.49 118.65
N VAL A 15 4.01 -9.57 118.75
CA VAL A 15 2.70 -9.83 119.37
C VAL A 15 1.89 -10.83 118.53
N LEU A 16 1.85 -10.66 117.21
CA LEU A 16 1.14 -11.58 116.31
C LEU A 16 1.75 -12.98 116.33
N GLY A 17 3.09 -13.09 116.34
CA GLY A 17 3.79 -14.37 116.49
C GLY A 17 3.51 -15.05 117.83
N ASP A 18 3.59 -14.30 118.94
CA ASP A 18 3.30 -14.83 120.28
C ASP A 18 1.82 -15.27 120.43
N MET A 19 0.89 -14.60 119.74
CA MET A 19 -0.51 -15.02 119.68
C MET A 19 -0.68 -16.33 118.88
N LEU A 20 -0.04 -16.45 117.71
CA LEU A 20 -0.08 -17.67 116.90
C LEU A 20 0.50 -18.87 117.66
N ASP A 21 1.63 -18.71 118.34
CA ASP A 21 2.24 -19.78 119.15
C ASP A 21 1.31 -20.26 120.26
N ARG A 22 0.67 -19.33 120.99
CA ARG A 22 -0.27 -19.67 122.07
C ARG A 22 -1.50 -20.38 121.55
N LEU A 23 -2.07 -19.91 120.44
CA LEU A 23 -3.23 -20.55 119.81
C LEU A 23 -2.86 -21.95 119.31
N ASN A 24 -1.69 -22.13 118.72
CA ASN A 24 -1.17 -23.45 118.33
C ASN A 24 -0.96 -24.37 119.53
N TYR A 25 -0.52 -23.88 120.70
CA TYR A 25 -0.42 -24.74 121.88
C TYR A 25 -1.79 -25.21 122.38
N LEU A 26 -2.81 -24.35 122.28
CA LEU A 26 -4.15 -24.65 122.76
C LEU A 26 -4.92 -25.64 121.87
N THR A 27 -4.54 -25.81 120.60
CA THR A 27 -5.12 -26.86 119.75
C THR A 27 -4.72 -28.27 120.21
N TYR A 28 -3.62 -28.41 120.94
CA TYR A 28 -3.16 -29.70 121.48
C TYR A 28 -3.75 -30.02 122.86
N VAL A 29 -4.42 -29.07 123.51
CA VAL A 29 -4.97 -29.27 124.86
C VAL A 29 -6.30 -30.03 124.75
N PRO A 30 -6.45 -31.19 125.43
CA PRO A 30 -7.70 -31.95 125.41
C PRO A 30 -8.83 -31.16 126.06
N ALA A 31 -10.03 -31.23 125.49
CA ALA A 31 -11.22 -30.53 126.03
C ALA A 31 -11.88 -31.24 127.23
N ALA A 32 -11.49 -32.47 127.56
CA ALA A 32 -12.03 -33.24 128.68
C ALA A 32 -10.92 -33.98 129.45
N PRO A 33 -11.07 -34.20 130.77
CA PRO A 33 -10.08 -34.88 131.57
C PRO A 33 -9.99 -36.37 131.21
N GLU A 34 -8.93 -36.76 130.51
CA GLU A 34 -8.61 -38.15 130.21
C GLU A 34 -7.68 -38.73 131.29
N ALA A 35 -8.16 -39.76 132.01
CA ALA A 35 -7.39 -40.40 133.09
C ALA A 35 -6.10 -41.07 132.59
N SER A 36 -6.07 -41.54 131.34
CA SER A 36 -4.89 -42.10 130.67
C SER A 36 -3.80 -41.06 130.44
N LEU A 37 -4.18 -39.83 130.08
CA LEU A 37 -3.26 -38.73 129.82
C LEU A 37 -2.67 -38.19 131.12
N LEU A 38 -3.49 -38.05 132.17
CA LEU A 38 -3.01 -37.67 133.50
C LEU A 38 -2.02 -38.70 134.06
N GLY A 39 -2.26 -39.99 133.84
CA GLY A 39 -1.32 -41.06 134.18
C GLY A 39 0.01 -40.96 133.42
N LEU A 40 -0.04 -40.73 132.11
CA LEU A 40 1.14 -40.59 131.27
C LEU A 40 1.95 -39.32 131.59
N LEU A 41 1.28 -38.22 131.96
CA LEU A 41 1.92 -37.00 132.42
C LEU A 41 2.56 -37.17 133.80
N ALA A 42 1.92 -37.92 134.71
CA ALA A 42 2.48 -38.25 136.03
C ALA A 42 3.69 -39.18 135.93
N GLU A 43 3.67 -40.18 135.04
CA GLU A 43 4.82 -41.07 134.76
C GLU A 43 6.02 -40.31 134.18
N ASN A 44 5.76 -39.27 133.38
CA ASN A 44 6.78 -38.40 132.80
C ASN A 44 7.19 -37.22 133.71
N GLY A 45 6.77 -37.21 134.99
CA GLY A 45 7.14 -36.18 135.97
C GLY A 45 6.60 -34.79 135.67
N CYS A 46 5.57 -34.68 134.83
CA CYS A 46 4.98 -33.40 134.44
C CYS A 46 3.97 -32.93 135.49
N PRO A 47 3.98 -31.64 135.88
CA PRO A 47 3.01 -31.11 136.82
C PRO A 47 1.61 -31.05 136.17
N THR A 48 0.70 -31.93 136.60
CA THR A 48 -0.69 -31.99 136.10
C THR A 48 -1.59 -30.89 136.67
N ALA A 49 -1.17 -30.23 137.76
CA ALA A 49 -1.96 -29.23 138.47
C ALA A 49 -2.44 -28.05 137.59
N ALA A 50 -1.65 -27.62 136.61
CA ALA A 50 -2.04 -26.53 135.71
C ALA A 50 -3.09 -26.95 134.67
N LEU A 51 -3.03 -28.22 134.24
CA LEU A 51 -3.99 -28.81 133.31
C LEU A 51 -5.31 -29.13 134.03
N GLU A 52 -5.23 -29.70 135.22
CA GLU A 52 -6.39 -29.93 136.10
C GLU A 52 -7.06 -28.61 136.48
N ALA A 53 -6.29 -27.55 136.74
CA ALA A 53 -6.82 -26.20 136.94
C ALA A 53 -7.48 -25.63 135.67
N GLN A 54 -6.91 -25.88 134.48
CA GLN A 54 -7.52 -25.47 133.22
C GLN A 54 -8.90 -26.13 133.05
N TRP A 55 -8.98 -27.46 133.18
CA TRP A 55 -10.25 -28.19 133.08
C TRP A 55 -11.24 -27.81 134.18
N ALA A 56 -10.80 -27.63 135.42
CA ALA A 56 -11.67 -27.20 136.51
C ALA A 56 -12.25 -25.80 136.28
N THR A 57 -11.43 -24.87 135.73
CA THR A 57 -11.91 -23.51 135.41
C THR A 57 -12.79 -23.47 134.17
N GLU A 58 -12.54 -24.31 133.17
CA GLU A 58 -13.39 -24.46 131.98
C GLU A 58 -14.74 -25.10 132.31
N GLU A 59 -14.74 -26.17 133.11
CA GLU A 59 -15.97 -26.84 133.58
C GLU A 59 -16.78 -25.94 134.52
N ALA A 60 -16.11 -25.15 135.36
CA ALA A 60 -16.77 -24.12 136.16
C ALA A 60 -17.34 -23.01 135.27
N CYS A 61 -16.59 -22.52 134.28
CA CYS A 61 -17.04 -21.48 133.35
C CYS A 61 -18.24 -21.93 132.50
N ALA A 62 -18.34 -23.22 132.19
CA ALA A 62 -19.49 -23.80 131.47
C ALA A 62 -20.78 -23.89 132.33
N LYS A 63 -20.67 -23.82 133.67
CA LYS A 63 -21.79 -23.96 134.62
C LYS A 63 -22.29 -22.63 135.21
N TYR A 64 -21.57 -21.53 135.04
CA TYR A 64 -21.98 -20.22 135.59
C TYR A 64 -23.02 -19.52 134.70
N ASP A 65 -24.04 -18.93 135.34
CA ASP A 65 -24.94 -17.94 134.72
C ASP A 65 -24.26 -16.57 134.55
N ALA A 66 -24.80 -15.74 133.64
CA ALA A 66 -24.16 -14.57 133.05
C ALA A 66 -23.60 -13.49 134.01
N SER A 67 -23.93 -13.49 135.30
CA SER A 67 -23.49 -12.50 136.28
C SER A 67 -22.07 -12.73 136.83
N HIS A 68 -21.44 -13.88 136.58
CA HIS A 68 -20.08 -14.20 137.03
C HIS A 68 -19.10 -14.53 135.89
N HIS A 69 -19.48 -14.16 134.65
CA HIS A 69 -18.68 -14.45 133.45
C HIS A 69 -17.31 -13.77 133.44
N ASP A 70 -17.17 -12.51 133.85
CA ASP A 70 -15.88 -11.80 133.78
C ASP A 70 -14.81 -12.38 134.72
N ASP A 71 -15.19 -12.73 135.94
CA ASP A 71 -14.28 -13.40 136.88
C ASP A 71 -13.96 -14.83 136.44
N ALA A 72 -14.93 -15.53 135.83
CA ALA A 72 -14.71 -16.86 135.25
C ALA A 72 -13.77 -16.79 134.04
N PHE A 73 -13.99 -15.87 133.10
CA PHE A 73 -13.12 -15.64 131.95
C PHE A 73 -11.73 -15.16 132.37
N HIS A 74 -11.62 -14.34 133.42
CA HIS A 74 -10.32 -13.94 133.94
C HIS A 74 -9.57 -15.15 134.54
N LYS A 75 -10.26 -16.02 135.30
CA LYS A 75 -9.69 -17.25 135.85
C LYS A 75 -9.28 -18.23 134.75
N VAL A 76 -10.13 -18.46 133.74
CA VAL A 76 -9.79 -19.25 132.55
C VAL A 76 -8.60 -18.63 131.83
N LYS A 77 -8.59 -17.32 131.56
CA LYS A 77 -7.48 -16.63 130.90
C LYS A 77 -6.16 -16.73 131.67
N VAL A 78 -6.18 -16.65 133.01
CA VAL A 78 -4.99 -16.84 133.85
C VAL A 78 -4.53 -18.30 133.82
N ALA A 79 -5.46 -19.26 133.90
CA ALA A 79 -5.16 -20.69 133.78
C ALA A 79 -4.60 -21.02 132.39
N THR A 80 -5.20 -20.52 131.30
CA THR A 80 -4.76 -20.71 129.91
C THR A 80 -3.39 -20.10 129.68
N ARG A 81 -3.13 -18.90 130.22
CA ARG A 81 -1.80 -18.28 130.14
C ARG A 81 -0.76 -19.04 130.94
N SER A 82 -1.11 -19.52 132.12
CA SER A 82 -0.23 -20.35 132.95
C SER A 82 0.08 -21.67 132.26
N LEU A 83 -0.91 -22.29 131.61
CA LEU A 83 -0.76 -23.51 130.83
C LEU A 83 0.09 -23.29 129.58
N CYS A 84 -0.19 -22.27 128.76
CA CYS A 84 0.64 -21.92 127.61
C CYS A 84 2.09 -21.58 128.01
N ARG A 85 2.30 -20.92 129.15
CA ARG A 85 3.65 -20.65 129.67
C ARG A 85 4.35 -21.94 130.08
N LEU A 86 3.65 -22.83 130.77
CA LEU A 86 4.17 -24.14 131.16
C LEU A 86 4.49 -25.02 129.94
N MET A 87 3.65 -24.99 128.90
CA MET A 87 3.88 -25.69 127.62
C MET A 87 5.08 -25.12 126.86
N ARG A 88 5.32 -23.81 126.93
CA ARG A 88 6.51 -23.18 126.36
C ARG A 88 7.78 -23.53 127.14
N GLU A 89 7.71 -23.63 128.47
CA GLU A 89 8.84 -23.92 129.34
C GLU A 89 9.18 -25.43 129.41
N ASN A 90 8.20 -26.32 129.22
CA ASN A 90 8.37 -27.79 129.25
C ASN A 90 7.98 -28.46 127.92
N PRO A 91 8.93 -28.74 127.01
CA PRO A 91 8.64 -29.32 125.69
C PRO A 91 8.16 -30.78 125.75
N VAL A 92 8.50 -31.51 126.82
CA VAL A 92 8.01 -32.88 127.08
C VAL A 92 6.48 -32.89 127.21
N LEU A 93 5.93 -31.82 127.78
CA LEU A 93 4.52 -31.65 128.06
C LEU A 93 3.72 -31.46 126.75
N VAL A 94 4.27 -30.69 125.81
CA VAL A 94 3.70 -30.52 124.45
C VAL A 94 3.75 -31.82 123.65
N ASN A 95 4.85 -32.57 123.72
CA ASN A 95 4.99 -33.85 123.03
C ASN A 95 4.02 -34.92 123.58
N ALA A 96 3.77 -34.93 124.89
CA ALA A 96 2.80 -35.81 125.51
C ALA A 96 1.36 -35.52 125.04
N PHE A 97 0.99 -34.24 124.92
CA PHE A 97 -0.31 -33.84 124.35
C PHE A 97 -0.44 -34.18 122.87
N PHE A 98 0.62 -33.97 122.08
CA PHE A 98 0.64 -34.33 120.66
C PHE A 98 0.50 -35.85 120.43
N SER A 99 1.01 -36.65 121.36
CA SER A 99 0.97 -38.12 121.27
C SER A 99 -0.34 -38.73 121.81
N SER A 100 -1.17 -37.95 122.50
CA SER A 100 -2.47 -38.40 122.98
C SER A 100 -3.49 -38.38 121.85
N PRO A 101 -4.27 -39.44 121.60
CA PRO A 101 -5.31 -39.49 120.59
C PRO A 101 -6.54 -38.70 121.06
N THR A 102 -6.36 -37.40 121.23
CA THR A 102 -7.45 -36.48 121.53
C THR A 102 -8.14 -36.10 120.23
N LYS A 103 -9.47 -35.93 120.29
CA LYS A 103 -10.30 -35.57 119.13
C LYS A 103 -9.68 -34.39 118.40
N GLU A 104 -9.71 -34.46 117.07
CA GLU A 104 -9.23 -33.40 116.17
C GLU A 104 -9.64 -32.01 116.69
N PRO A 105 -8.72 -31.03 116.69
CA PRO A 105 -9.02 -29.68 117.18
C PRO A 105 -10.21 -29.11 116.39
N PRO A 106 -11.07 -28.30 117.03
CA PRO A 106 -12.24 -27.73 116.36
C PRO A 106 -11.82 -26.95 115.09
N ASP A 107 -12.50 -27.24 113.98
CA ASP A 107 -12.16 -26.72 112.63
C ASP A 107 -12.13 -25.17 112.61
N ASP A 108 -13.02 -24.53 113.37
CA ASP A 108 -13.07 -23.07 113.55
C ASP A 108 -11.76 -22.48 114.11
N MET A 109 -11.08 -23.21 115.00
CA MET A 109 -9.84 -22.76 115.62
C MET A 109 -8.65 -22.86 114.66
N LEU A 110 -8.59 -23.94 113.87
CA LEU A 110 -7.58 -24.09 112.82
C LEU A 110 -7.75 -23.05 111.71
N GLN A 111 -8.99 -22.76 111.32
CA GLN A 111 -9.31 -21.74 110.32
C GLN A 111 -8.94 -20.33 110.82
N PHE A 112 -9.15 -20.03 112.11
CA PHE A 112 -8.71 -18.78 112.72
C PHE A 112 -7.19 -18.63 112.74
N ILE A 113 -6.45 -19.69 113.10
CA ILE A 113 -4.99 -19.71 113.07
C ILE A 113 -4.47 -19.45 111.65
N LYS A 114 -5.09 -20.06 110.62
CA LYS A 114 -4.73 -19.85 109.22
C LYS A 114 -4.90 -18.39 108.80
N TYR A 115 -6.06 -17.78 109.07
CA TYR A 115 -6.29 -16.37 108.72
C TYR A 115 -5.36 -15.43 109.49
N LEU A 116 -5.07 -15.73 110.75
CA LEU A 116 -4.13 -14.93 111.55
C LEU A 116 -2.69 -15.06 110.99
N SER A 117 -2.31 -16.23 110.48
CA SER A 117 -1.03 -16.43 109.78
C SER A 117 -0.96 -15.61 108.49
N GLU A 118 -1.98 -15.68 107.63
CA GLU A 118 -2.04 -14.91 106.37
C GLU A 118 -2.03 -13.39 106.62
N LEU A 119 -2.72 -12.93 107.67
CA LEU A 119 -2.70 -11.53 108.08
C LEU A 119 -1.31 -11.11 108.59
N THR A 120 -0.63 -12.00 109.32
CA THR A 120 0.73 -11.79 109.82
C THR A 120 1.71 -11.65 108.66
N ASP A 121 1.60 -12.50 107.63
CA ASP A 121 2.41 -12.41 106.41
C ASP A 121 2.13 -11.13 105.61
N LEU A 122 0.87 -10.75 105.45
CA LEU A 122 0.48 -9.52 104.77
C LEU A 122 0.98 -8.28 105.53
N SER A 123 0.86 -8.28 106.86
CA SER A 123 1.34 -7.20 107.73
C SER A 123 2.85 -7.06 107.65
N PHE A 124 3.59 -8.18 107.62
CA PHE A 124 5.03 -8.17 107.40
C PHE A 124 5.41 -7.59 106.04
N ALA A 125 4.73 -8.02 104.97
CA ALA A 125 4.99 -7.54 103.61
C ALA A 125 4.66 -6.05 103.41
N LYS A 126 3.72 -5.51 104.19
CA LYS A 126 3.33 -4.08 104.14
C LYS A 126 4.22 -3.22 105.02
N LEU A 127 4.48 -3.63 106.27
CA LEU A 127 5.35 -2.90 107.20
C LEU A 127 6.84 -3.01 106.82
N GLY A 128 7.19 -4.00 105.99
CA GLY A 128 8.53 -4.19 105.45
C GLY A 128 8.84 -3.41 104.18
N LYS A 129 7.89 -2.61 103.65
CA LYS A 129 8.13 -1.71 102.51
C LYS A 129 8.58 -0.34 103.00
N THR A 130 9.57 0.21 102.32
CA THR A 130 10.01 1.59 102.57
C THR A 130 9.21 2.58 101.72
N VAL A 131 9.16 3.83 102.15
CA VAL A 131 8.53 4.92 101.37
C VAL A 131 9.23 5.06 100.01
N GLU A 132 10.55 4.87 99.96
CA GLU A 132 11.35 4.92 98.72
C GLU A 132 11.02 3.78 97.74
N GLU A 133 10.73 2.57 98.24
CA GLU A 133 10.28 1.45 97.39
C GLU A 133 8.88 1.72 96.79
N GLU A 134 8.01 2.42 97.52
CA GLU A 134 6.70 2.80 96.99
C GLU A 134 6.79 3.93 95.96
N THR A 135 7.65 4.94 96.18
CA THR A 135 7.86 6.03 95.21
C THR A 135 8.51 5.50 93.92
N THR A 136 9.54 4.67 94.03
CA THR A 136 10.18 4.04 92.85
C THR A 136 9.23 3.14 92.08
N ARG A 137 8.34 2.41 92.77
CA ARG A 137 7.28 1.63 92.12
C ARG A 137 6.30 2.52 91.36
N LEU A 138 5.88 3.66 91.93
CA LEU A 138 5.00 4.62 91.27
C LEU A 138 5.67 5.25 90.03
N GLU A 139 6.93 5.67 90.15
CA GLU A 139 7.71 6.20 89.03
C GLU A 139 7.89 5.16 87.91
N MET A 140 8.17 3.89 88.26
CA MET A 140 8.24 2.82 87.28
C MET A 140 6.90 2.61 86.56
N MET A 141 5.79 2.67 87.31
CA MET A 141 4.45 2.55 86.73
C MET A 141 4.13 3.71 85.79
N ASP A 142 4.50 4.94 86.15
CA ASP A 142 4.31 6.13 85.31
C ASP A 142 5.17 6.06 84.03
N ASN A 143 6.43 5.64 84.15
CA ASN A 143 7.29 5.40 82.99
C ASN A 143 6.71 4.35 82.03
N ILE A 144 6.16 3.26 82.56
CA ILE A 144 5.47 2.24 81.76
C ILE A 144 4.24 2.83 81.08
N TYR A 145 3.43 3.60 81.82
CA TYR A 145 2.24 4.25 81.28
C TYR A 145 2.59 5.21 80.14
N ASN A 146 3.57 6.10 80.34
CA ASN A 146 4.01 7.06 79.34
C ASN A 146 4.59 6.37 78.11
N ARG A 147 5.40 5.33 78.29
CA ARG A 147 5.93 4.54 77.17
C ARG A 147 4.83 3.82 76.39
N ARG A 148 3.83 3.27 77.08
CA ARG A 148 2.67 2.66 76.45
C ARG A 148 1.87 3.70 75.66
N LYS A 149 1.62 4.86 76.23
CA LYS A 149 0.91 5.96 75.56
C LYS A 149 1.64 6.42 74.30
N GLN A 150 2.96 6.60 74.36
CA GLN A 150 3.79 6.93 73.19
C GLN A 150 3.69 5.86 72.10
N ALA A 151 3.77 4.57 72.46
CA ALA A 151 3.61 3.48 71.50
C ALA A 151 2.20 3.44 70.89
N GLU A 152 1.16 3.75 71.67
CA GLU A 152 -0.22 3.88 71.17
C GLU A 152 -0.36 5.05 70.19
N ASP A 153 0.21 6.22 70.51
CA ASP A 153 0.23 7.39 69.62
C ASP A 153 1.00 7.10 68.31
N GLU A 154 2.15 6.44 68.38
CA GLU A 154 2.92 6.00 67.21
C GLU A 154 2.13 4.99 66.35
N LEU A 155 1.42 4.04 66.98
CA LEU A 155 0.57 3.09 66.27
C LEU A 155 -0.58 3.79 65.53
N VAL A 156 -1.19 4.81 66.14
CA VAL A 156 -2.22 5.62 65.47
C VAL A 156 -1.62 6.37 64.28
N GLN A 157 -0.49 7.06 64.46
CA GLN A 157 0.17 7.77 63.36
C GLN A 157 0.59 6.84 62.21
N LEU A 158 1.08 5.64 62.52
CA LEU A 158 1.43 4.64 61.50
C LEU A 158 0.20 4.11 60.78
N ARG A 159 -0.92 3.92 61.48
CA ARG A 159 -2.20 3.53 60.86
C ARG A 159 -2.71 4.63 59.94
N ASP A 160 -2.64 5.89 60.34
CA ASP A 160 -3.07 7.03 59.53
C ASP A 160 -2.20 7.19 58.29
N LYS A 161 -0.87 7.10 58.42
CA LYS A 161 0.03 7.09 57.25
C LYS A 161 -0.25 5.93 56.31
N LEU A 162 -0.58 4.76 56.86
CA LEU A 162 -0.88 3.58 56.06
C LEU A 162 -2.22 3.74 55.32
N THR A 163 -3.24 4.34 55.93
CA THR A 163 -4.51 4.63 55.25
C THR A 163 -4.34 5.70 54.17
N GLU A 164 -3.56 6.77 54.43
CA GLU A 164 -3.21 7.79 53.44
C GLU A 164 -2.47 7.20 52.24
N LEU A 165 -1.44 6.38 52.46
CA LEU A 165 -0.70 5.72 51.39
C LEU A 165 -1.58 4.75 50.58
N ARG A 166 -2.47 4.01 51.24
CA ARG A 166 -3.43 3.14 50.55
C ARG A 166 -4.37 3.95 49.67
N LYS A 167 -4.88 5.07 50.18
CA LYS A 167 -5.77 5.96 49.43
C LYS A 167 -5.06 6.59 48.23
N ALA A 168 -3.86 7.13 48.43
CA ALA A 168 -3.05 7.70 47.35
C ALA A 168 -2.77 6.66 46.24
N LYS A 169 -2.42 5.43 46.63
CA LYS A 169 -2.23 4.33 45.67
C LYS A 169 -3.53 3.99 44.92
N GLU A 170 -4.66 3.94 45.61
CA GLU A 170 -5.96 3.67 44.98
C GLU A 170 -6.32 4.77 43.96
N ASP A 171 -6.12 6.04 44.34
CA ASP A 171 -6.34 7.19 43.47
C ASP A 171 -5.44 7.13 42.22
N GLU A 172 -4.14 6.84 42.38
CA GLU A 172 -3.20 6.65 41.26
C GLU A 172 -3.60 5.47 40.36
N THR A 173 -4.01 4.35 40.96
CA THR A 173 -4.44 3.16 40.21
C THR A 173 -5.70 3.46 39.40
N SER A 174 -6.68 4.14 40.00
CA SER A 174 -7.90 4.56 39.31
C SER A 174 -7.61 5.54 38.16
N HIS A 175 -6.67 6.46 38.34
CA HIS A 175 -6.25 7.41 37.31
C HIS A 175 -5.57 6.69 36.14
N LEU A 176 -4.65 5.76 36.43
CA LEU A 176 -3.99 4.94 35.40
C LEU A 176 -5.00 4.04 34.65
N ASP A 177 -5.98 3.48 35.33
CA ASP A 177 -7.05 2.69 34.69
C ASP A 177 -7.90 3.54 33.73
N ILE A 178 -8.23 4.77 34.11
CA ILE A 178 -8.95 5.70 33.22
C ILE A 178 -8.09 6.04 31.99
N GLN A 179 -6.79 6.29 32.16
CA GLN A 179 -5.89 6.55 31.04
C GLN A 179 -5.76 5.32 30.12
N LEU A 180 -5.63 4.12 30.68
CA LEU A 180 -5.60 2.88 29.93
C LEU A 180 -6.89 2.66 29.12
N GLN A 181 -8.06 2.95 29.70
CA GLN A 181 -9.32 2.86 28.98
C GLN A 181 -9.39 3.87 27.83
N LYS A 182 -9.00 5.14 28.06
CA LYS A 182 -8.95 6.17 27.01
C LYS A 182 -8.04 5.74 25.86
N LEU A 183 -6.80 5.34 26.15
CA LEU A 183 -5.85 4.88 25.15
C LEU A 183 -6.34 3.64 24.39
N LYS A 184 -7.00 2.69 25.07
CA LYS A 184 -7.64 1.53 24.40
C LYS A 184 -8.75 1.96 23.45
N THR A 185 -9.58 2.94 23.83
CA THR A 185 -10.64 3.46 22.95
C THR A 185 -10.06 4.21 21.76
N GLU A 186 -9.05 5.05 21.96
CA GLU A 186 -8.37 5.78 20.89
C GLU A 186 -7.67 4.84 19.91
N LEU A 187 -7.00 3.80 20.41
CA LEU A 187 -6.37 2.79 19.57
C LEU A 187 -7.41 2.02 18.74
N SER A 188 -8.55 1.68 19.34
CA SER A 188 -9.67 1.03 18.64
C SER A 188 -10.26 1.92 17.54
N THR A 189 -10.47 3.22 17.82
CA THR A 189 -11.01 4.17 16.83
C THR A 189 -10.01 4.42 15.70
N ILE A 190 -8.72 4.58 16.01
CA ILE A 190 -7.66 4.71 15.00
C ILE A 190 -7.62 3.47 14.12
N ASN A 191 -7.56 2.26 14.70
CA ASN A 191 -7.54 1.03 13.92
C ASN A 191 -8.76 0.87 13.02
N LYS A 192 -9.96 1.20 13.53
CA LYS A 192 -11.19 1.17 12.73
C LYS A 192 -11.15 2.19 11.58
N ASN A 193 -10.69 3.42 11.85
CA ASN A 193 -10.57 4.46 10.84
C ASN A 193 -9.54 4.09 9.77
N THR A 194 -8.36 3.62 10.16
CA THR A 194 -7.33 3.15 9.22
C THR A 194 -7.82 1.97 8.39
N ALA A 195 -8.55 1.02 8.96
CA ALA A 195 -9.15 -0.08 8.19
C ALA A 195 -10.19 0.43 7.16
N ASN A 196 -11.01 1.41 7.54
CA ASN A 196 -11.96 2.03 6.63
C ASN A 196 -11.27 2.83 5.52
N GLU A 197 -10.21 3.58 5.84
CA GLU A 197 -9.42 4.32 4.85
C GLU A 197 -8.72 3.38 3.88
N LEU A 198 -8.15 2.27 4.37
CA LEU A 198 -7.54 1.25 3.52
C LEU A 198 -8.55 0.62 2.56
N THR A 199 -9.75 0.28 3.05
CA THR A 199 -10.80 -0.27 2.17
C THR A 199 -11.28 0.76 1.15
N LEU A 200 -11.43 2.03 1.53
CA LEU A 200 -11.79 3.12 0.62
C LEU A 200 -10.70 3.35 -0.46
N ILE A 201 -9.43 3.37 -0.07
CA ILE A 201 -8.31 3.50 -1.02
C ILE A 201 -8.30 2.30 -1.97
N GLN A 202 -8.50 1.08 -1.45
CA GLN A 202 -8.53 -0.12 -2.27
C GLN A 202 -9.69 -0.10 -3.29
N THR A 203 -10.89 0.35 -2.89
CA THR A 203 -12.01 0.47 -3.83
C THR A 203 -11.77 1.57 -4.86
N GLN A 204 -11.26 2.73 -4.46
CA GLN A 204 -10.93 3.83 -5.38
C GLN A 204 -9.85 3.42 -6.39
N VAL A 205 -8.78 2.77 -5.95
CA VAL A 205 -7.73 2.26 -6.84
C VAL A 205 -8.33 1.26 -7.83
N LYS A 206 -9.15 0.32 -7.36
CA LYS A 206 -9.81 -0.64 -8.24
C LYS A 206 -10.71 0.04 -9.27
N GLU A 207 -11.56 0.99 -8.85
CA GLU A 207 -12.43 1.73 -9.77
C GLU A 207 -11.64 2.54 -10.81
N THR A 208 -10.56 3.20 -10.40
CA THR A 208 -9.71 3.96 -11.34
C THR A 208 -9.02 3.04 -12.35
N LEU A 209 -8.59 1.86 -11.90
CA LEU A 209 -7.97 0.85 -12.73
C LEU A 209 -8.98 0.27 -13.73
N ASP A 210 -10.18 -0.11 -13.26
CA ASP A 210 -11.25 -0.65 -14.09
C ASP A 210 -11.67 0.39 -15.16
N LYS A 211 -11.86 1.66 -14.79
CA LYS A 211 -12.14 2.75 -15.74
C LYS A 211 -11.01 2.96 -16.76
N ALA A 212 -9.75 2.86 -16.33
CA ALA A 212 -8.61 2.98 -17.21
C ALA A 212 -8.54 1.80 -18.21
N PHE A 213 -8.81 0.58 -17.75
CA PHE A 213 -8.89 -0.60 -18.62
C PHE A 213 -10.05 -0.52 -19.60
N GLU A 214 -11.25 -0.11 -19.16
CA GLU A 214 -12.40 0.09 -20.04
C GLU A 214 -12.11 1.12 -21.13
N LYS A 215 -11.54 2.27 -20.74
CA LYS A 215 -11.13 3.31 -21.69
C LYS A 215 -10.09 2.79 -22.68
N GLN A 216 -9.04 2.12 -22.20
CA GLN A 216 -8.01 1.55 -23.05
C GLN A 216 -8.59 0.52 -24.03
N ASN A 217 -9.54 -0.30 -23.57
CA ASN A 217 -10.19 -1.30 -24.42
C ASN A 217 -11.05 -0.64 -25.51
N ILE A 218 -11.80 0.42 -25.18
CA ILE A 218 -12.56 1.21 -26.16
C ILE A 218 -11.62 1.85 -27.18
N ASP A 219 -10.55 2.51 -26.72
CA ASP A 219 -9.56 3.17 -27.58
C ASP A 219 -8.87 2.14 -28.50
N MET A 220 -8.53 0.96 -27.98
CA MET A 220 -7.95 -0.14 -28.75
C MET A 220 -8.92 -0.64 -29.82
N GLN A 221 -10.19 -0.88 -29.47
CA GLN A 221 -11.22 -1.30 -30.43
C GLN A 221 -11.40 -0.27 -31.55
N ALA A 222 -11.51 1.02 -31.22
CA ALA A 222 -11.61 2.09 -32.21
C ALA A 222 -10.38 2.16 -33.13
N LEU A 223 -9.18 1.94 -32.59
CA LEU A 223 -7.95 1.93 -33.37
C LEU A 223 -7.87 0.72 -34.31
N VAL A 224 -8.28 -0.46 -33.84
CA VAL A 224 -8.37 -1.68 -34.65
C VAL A 224 -9.40 -1.52 -35.77
N GLU A 225 -10.59 -0.98 -35.47
CA GLU A 225 -11.61 -0.67 -36.47
C GLU A 225 -11.07 0.31 -37.53
N ARG A 226 -10.41 1.39 -37.11
CA ARG A 226 -9.79 2.34 -38.03
C ARG A 226 -8.70 1.71 -38.88
N HIS A 227 -7.85 0.86 -38.29
CA HIS A 227 -6.82 0.12 -39.01
C HIS A 227 -7.44 -0.78 -40.07
N THR A 228 -8.45 -1.57 -39.72
CA THR A 228 -9.13 -2.46 -40.68
C THR A 228 -9.84 -1.69 -41.79
N GLN A 229 -10.44 -0.53 -41.49
CA GLN A 229 -11.04 0.33 -42.50
C GLN A 229 -9.99 0.90 -43.47
N LEU A 230 -8.86 1.40 -42.95
CA LEU A 230 -7.77 1.91 -43.78
C LEU A 230 -7.14 0.81 -44.63
N GLN A 231 -6.97 -0.39 -44.07
CA GLN A 231 -6.47 -1.54 -44.81
C GLN A 231 -7.40 -1.92 -45.96
N ARG A 232 -8.71 -1.98 -45.74
CA ARG A 232 -9.70 -2.24 -46.81
C ARG A 232 -9.68 -1.16 -47.90
N LYS A 233 -9.56 0.11 -47.51
CA LYS A 233 -9.43 1.22 -48.47
C LYS A 233 -8.16 1.09 -49.31
N LEU A 234 -7.02 0.83 -48.67
CA LEU A 234 -5.76 0.64 -49.36
C LEU A 234 -5.83 -0.55 -50.35
N GLU A 235 -6.43 -1.67 -49.93
CA GLU A 235 -6.64 -2.83 -50.81
C GLU A 235 -7.54 -2.48 -52.01
N ALA A 236 -8.65 -1.77 -51.79
CA ALA A 236 -9.54 -1.32 -52.85
C ALA A 236 -8.84 -0.36 -53.83
N ASP A 237 -8.18 0.68 -53.33
CA ASP A 237 -7.44 1.66 -54.13
C ASP A 237 -6.32 0.97 -54.93
N THR A 238 -5.64 -0.01 -54.33
CA THR A 238 -4.61 -0.80 -55.03
C THR A 238 -5.18 -1.60 -56.19
N VAL A 239 -6.36 -2.21 -56.03
CA VAL A 239 -7.04 -2.93 -57.11
C VAL A 239 -7.50 -1.96 -58.20
N GLU A 240 -8.14 -0.85 -57.83
CA GLU A 240 -8.60 0.17 -58.78
C GLU A 240 -7.44 0.73 -59.60
N HIS A 241 -6.33 1.10 -58.95
CA HIS A 241 -5.14 1.59 -59.65
C HIS A 241 -4.51 0.54 -60.57
N ARG A 242 -4.49 -0.74 -60.17
CA ARG A 242 -4.02 -1.83 -61.05
C ARG A 242 -4.91 -1.98 -62.28
N GLU A 243 -6.23 -1.96 -62.12
CA GLU A 243 -7.16 -2.07 -63.23
C GLU A 243 -7.07 -0.86 -64.19
N LEU A 244 -6.95 0.35 -63.64
CA LEU A 244 -6.72 1.57 -64.41
C LEU A 244 -5.39 1.50 -65.16
N GLU A 245 -4.31 1.09 -64.51
CA GLU A 245 -3.00 0.92 -65.14
C GLU A 245 -3.06 -0.11 -66.28
N ASP A 246 -3.67 -1.28 -66.05
CA ASP A 246 -3.83 -2.31 -67.07
C ASP A 246 -4.66 -1.83 -68.26
N SER A 247 -5.70 -1.02 -68.01
CA SER A 247 -6.50 -0.41 -69.07
C SER A 247 -5.67 0.58 -69.91
N LEU A 248 -4.86 1.41 -69.26
CA LEU A 248 -3.96 2.38 -69.92
C LEU A 248 -2.83 1.69 -70.68
N ARG A 249 -2.28 0.58 -70.15
CA ARG A 249 -1.29 -0.25 -70.85
C ARG A 249 -1.89 -0.85 -72.12
N LYS A 250 -3.13 -1.35 -72.05
CA LYS A 250 -3.86 -1.88 -73.22
C LYS A 250 -4.13 -0.80 -74.27
N THR A 251 -4.60 0.39 -73.87
CA THR A 251 -4.85 1.49 -74.82
C THR A 251 -3.54 2.00 -75.44
N LYS A 252 -2.48 2.15 -74.65
CA LYS A 252 -1.14 2.50 -75.15
C LYS A 252 -0.66 1.49 -76.19
N CYS A 253 -0.81 0.19 -75.93
CA CYS A 253 -0.43 -0.86 -76.89
C CYS A 253 -1.26 -0.76 -78.19
N LYS A 254 -2.59 -0.59 -78.07
CA LYS A 254 -3.48 -0.42 -79.24
C LYS A 254 -3.09 0.79 -80.10
N ILE A 255 -2.91 1.96 -79.48
CA ILE A 255 -2.48 3.18 -80.18
C ILE A 255 -1.08 2.97 -80.80
N GLY A 256 -0.17 2.30 -80.09
CA GLY A 256 1.15 1.96 -80.63
C GLY A 256 1.07 1.10 -81.89
N VAL A 257 0.20 0.10 -81.92
CA VAL A 257 -0.06 -0.74 -83.10
C VAL A 257 -0.72 0.05 -84.23
N GLU A 258 -1.70 0.91 -83.91
CA GLU A 258 -2.35 1.78 -84.90
C GLU A 258 -1.36 2.75 -85.55
N VAL A 259 -0.50 3.38 -84.75
CA VAL A 259 0.57 4.27 -85.24
C VAL A 259 1.54 3.51 -86.12
N ALA A 260 2.03 2.33 -85.68
CA ALA A 260 2.90 1.49 -86.51
C ALA A 260 2.25 1.13 -87.84
N ALA A 261 0.98 0.70 -87.82
CA ALA A 261 0.23 0.40 -89.04
C ALA A 261 0.03 1.62 -89.95
N THR A 262 -0.13 2.82 -89.40
CA THR A 262 -0.21 4.05 -90.21
C THR A 262 1.14 4.43 -90.81
N ILE A 263 2.25 4.21 -90.09
CA ILE A 263 3.60 4.42 -90.61
C ILE A 263 3.87 3.44 -91.75
N ASP A 264 3.59 2.14 -91.55
CA ASP A 264 3.79 1.12 -92.59
C ASP A 264 3.00 1.45 -93.87
N LYS A 265 1.74 1.89 -93.73
CA LYS A 265 0.92 2.34 -94.88
C LYS A 265 1.54 3.55 -95.57
N TYR A 266 1.96 4.55 -94.80
CA TYR A 266 2.60 5.75 -95.32
C TYR A 266 3.90 5.40 -96.07
N ASP A 267 4.74 4.53 -95.52
CA ASP A 267 5.98 4.10 -96.16
C ASP A 267 5.72 3.33 -97.46
N VAL A 268 4.70 2.48 -97.50
CA VAL A 268 4.27 1.79 -98.73
C VAL A 268 3.75 2.77 -99.78
N GLU A 269 2.90 3.72 -99.39
CA GLU A 269 2.37 4.74 -100.31
C GLU A 269 3.48 5.66 -100.82
N MET A 270 4.40 6.08 -99.96
CA MET A 270 5.53 6.94 -100.33
C MET A 270 6.52 6.23 -101.24
N THR A 271 6.81 4.96 -100.99
CA THR A 271 7.67 4.16 -101.87
C THR A 271 7.00 3.92 -103.22
N ALA A 272 5.70 3.61 -103.26
CA ALA A 272 4.94 3.52 -104.51
C ALA A 272 5.00 4.84 -105.30
N LEU A 273 4.71 5.97 -104.65
CA LEU A 273 4.77 7.29 -105.28
C LEU A 273 6.18 7.62 -105.79
N ALA A 274 7.23 7.29 -105.03
CA ALA A 274 8.61 7.47 -105.47
C ALA A 274 8.91 6.63 -106.73
N THR A 275 8.48 5.36 -106.78
CA THR A 275 8.65 4.51 -107.96
C THR A 275 7.87 5.01 -109.18
N GLU A 276 6.68 5.58 -108.98
CA GLU A 276 5.90 6.22 -110.04
C GLU A 276 6.60 7.48 -110.56
N ILE A 277 7.12 8.33 -109.68
CA ILE A 277 7.91 9.51 -110.05
C ILE A 277 9.14 9.09 -110.86
N ASP A 278 9.90 8.09 -110.40
CA ASP A 278 11.08 7.59 -111.11
C ASP A 278 10.71 7.02 -112.49
N ALA A 279 9.58 6.30 -112.59
CA ALA A 279 9.08 5.77 -113.85
C ALA A 279 8.69 6.87 -114.84
N ILE A 280 7.97 7.91 -114.36
CA ILE A 280 7.59 9.08 -115.17
C ILE A 280 8.83 9.87 -115.59
N GLN A 281 9.80 10.09 -114.70
CA GLN A 281 11.06 10.75 -115.03
C GLN A 281 11.85 9.96 -116.08
N LEU A 282 11.87 8.63 -115.97
CA LEU A 282 12.50 7.76 -116.95
C LEU A 282 11.80 7.86 -118.31
N GLN A 283 10.46 7.83 -118.35
CA GLN A 283 9.68 8.03 -119.58
C GLN A 283 9.94 9.41 -120.19
N TYR A 284 9.83 10.48 -119.40
CA TYR A 284 10.12 11.85 -119.82
C TYR A 284 11.53 11.98 -120.41
N SER A 285 12.53 11.34 -119.80
CA SER A 285 13.90 11.35 -120.32
C SER A 285 14.05 10.60 -121.66
N ARG A 286 13.27 9.54 -121.88
CA ARG A 286 13.22 8.82 -123.17
C ARG A 286 12.53 9.66 -124.24
N GLU A 287 11.36 10.20 -123.94
CA GLU A 287 10.62 11.08 -124.85
C GLU A 287 11.43 12.31 -125.24
N CYS A 288 12.19 12.90 -124.30
CA CYS A 288 13.11 14.00 -124.60
C CYS A 288 14.21 13.60 -125.59
N LYS A 289 14.77 12.38 -125.47
CA LYS A 289 15.77 11.85 -126.41
C LYS A 289 15.15 11.60 -127.79
N GLU A 290 13.99 10.96 -127.84
CA GLU A 290 13.26 10.71 -129.09
C GLU A 290 12.88 12.02 -129.80
N LEU A 291 12.38 13.01 -129.05
CA LEU A 291 12.11 14.36 -129.57
C LEU A 291 13.38 15.04 -130.08
N HIS A 292 14.51 14.85 -129.40
CA HIS A 292 15.79 15.39 -129.84
C HIS A 292 16.22 14.75 -131.17
N GLU A 293 16.19 13.42 -131.28
CA GLU A 293 16.51 12.68 -132.50
C GLU A 293 15.59 13.08 -133.66
N LEU A 294 14.29 13.21 -133.41
CA LEU A 294 13.32 13.64 -134.41
C LEU A 294 13.53 15.10 -134.83
N SER A 295 13.88 15.98 -133.89
CA SER A 295 14.26 17.36 -134.18
C SER A 295 15.51 17.43 -135.05
N GLU A 296 16.52 16.61 -134.79
CA GLU A 296 17.70 16.49 -135.66
C GLU A 296 17.34 15.97 -137.05
N HIS A 297 16.44 14.99 -137.15
CA HIS A 297 15.96 14.48 -138.42
C HIS A 297 15.22 15.55 -139.23
N PHE A 298 14.31 16.31 -138.61
CA PHE A 298 13.63 17.43 -139.28
C PHE A 298 14.60 18.54 -139.70
N LYS A 299 15.63 18.84 -138.88
CA LYS A 299 16.69 19.78 -139.29
C LYS A 299 17.41 19.30 -140.55
N LYS A 300 17.75 18.00 -140.63
CA LYS A 300 18.37 17.41 -141.82
C LYS A 300 17.44 17.47 -143.04
N ILE A 301 16.15 17.15 -142.86
CA ILE A 301 15.15 17.27 -143.94
C ILE A 301 15.05 18.73 -144.41
N ASP A 302 14.96 19.69 -143.49
CA ASP A 302 14.89 21.11 -143.84
C ASP A 302 16.15 21.55 -144.60
N GLU A 303 17.33 21.06 -144.22
CA GLU A 303 18.59 21.30 -144.94
C GLU A 303 18.60 20.66 -146.33
N GLU A 304 18.13 19.42 -146.46
CA GLU A 304 17.98 18.74 -147.75
C GLU A 304 16.96 19.44 -148.66
N GLN A 305 15.81 19.85 -148.12
CA GLN A 305 14.80 20.62 -148.85
C GLN A 305 15.36 21.96 -149.31
N ARG A 306 16.10 22.69 -148.47
CA ARG A 306 16.81 23.91 -148.91
C ARG A 306 17.81 23.62 -150.03
N ARG A 307 18.48 22.46 -150.00
CA ARG A 307 19.40 22.04 -151.06
C ARG A 307 18.66 21.74 -152.36
N ILE A 308 17.56 21.00 -152.30
CA ILE A 308 16.69 20.70 -153.44
C ILE A 308 16.13 21.99 -154.03
N ASP A 309 15.59 22.90 -153.23
CA ASP A 309 15.06 24.19 -153.70
C ASP A 309 16.14 25.04 -154.39
N ALA A 310 17.38 25.00 -153.90
CA ALA A 310 18.51 25.67 -154.52
C ALA A 310 18.91 25.01 -155.85
N GLU A 311 18.96 23.68 -155.90
CA GLU A 311 19.20 22.90 -157.12
C GLU A 311 18.09 23.13 -158.16
N GLU A 312 16.82 23.16 -157.77
CA GLU A 312 15.68 23.47 -158.63
C GLU A 312 15.75 24.90 -159.17
N LYS A 313 16.11 25.90 -158.37
CA LYS A 313 16.33 27.27 -158.85
C LYS A 313 17.43 27.35 -159.91
N ILE A 314 18.52 26.60 -159.75
CA ILE A 314 19.59 26.51 -160.75
C ILE A 314 19.06 25.86 -162.03
N LEU A 315 18.36 24.72 -161.91
CA LEU A 315 17.74 24.01 -163.04
C LEU A 315 16.70 24.87 -163.77
N GLU A 316 15.88 25.63 -163.06
CA GLU A 316 14.95 26.59 -163.66
C GLU A 316 15.68 27.71 -164.39
N GLY A 317 16.81 28.18 -163.85
CA GLY A 317 17.73 29.10 -164.51
C GLY A 317 18.24 28.52 -165.84
N VAL A 318 18.75 27.29 -165.84
CA VAL A 318 19.22 26.59 -167.05
C VAL A 318 18.10 26.39 -168.06
N ARG A 319 16.92 25.91 -167.64
CA ARG A 319 15.76 25.76 -168.53
C ARG A 319 15.29 27.11 -169.09
N ALA A 320 15.42 28.21 -168.33
CA ALA A 320 15.10 29.55 -168.83
C ALA A 320 16.10 30.02 -169.90
N GLU A 321 17.39 29.72 -169.74
CA GLU A 321 18.42 30.01 -170.73
C GLU A 321 18.26 29.18 -172.01
N GLU A 322 17.99 27.87 -171.89
CA GLU A 322 17.67 27.01 -173.02
C GLU A 322 16.45 27.51 -173.80
N ARG A 323 15.38 27.92 -173.09
CA ARG A 323 14.19 28.52 -173.71
C ARG A 323 14.52 29.82 -174.47
N ARG A 324 15.42 30.66 -173.95
CA ARG A 324 15.90 31.85 -174.67
C ARG A 324 16.66 31.49 -175.94
N GLN A 325 17.56 30.50 -175.87
CA GLN A 325 18.33 30.07 -177.04
C GLN A 325 17.44 29.45 -178.13
N LEU A 326 16.46 28.63 -177.74
CA LEU A 326 15.44 28.09 -178.65
C LEU A 326 14.56 29.19 -179.27
N GLN A 327 14.19 30.22 -178.51
CA GLN A 327 13.46 31.37 -179.06
C GLN A 327 14.27 32.12 -180.12
N VAL A 328 15.58 32.31 -179.92
CA VAL A 328 16.45 32.95 -180.93
C VAL A 328 16.50 32.14 -182.22
N LEU A 329 16.59 30.80 -182.13
CA LEU A 329 16.53 29.91 -183.30
C LEU A 329 15.18 29.97 -184.00
N HIS A 330 14.08 30.02 -183.24
CA HIS A 330 12.73 30.13 -183.80
C HIS A 330 12.50 31.48 -184.50
N ASP A 331 13.03 32.57 -183.95
CA ASP A 331 13.00 33.90 -184.58
C ASP A 331 13.84 33.98 -185.85
N ALA A 332 15.01 33.34 -185.88
CA ALA A 332 15.85 33.22 -187.06
C ALA A 332 15.16 32.41 -188.17
N ALA A 333 14.55 31.26 -187.82
CA ALA A 333 13.78 30.44 -188.76
C ALA A 333 12.58 31.21 -189.34
N THR A 334 11.90 32.02 -188.52
CA THR A 334 10.75 32.84 -188.96
C THR A 334 11.18 33.93 -189.96
N LYS A 335 12.36 34.56 -189.76
CA LYS A 335 12.91 35.53 -190.71
C LYS A 335 13.28 34.90 -192.06
N ILE A 336 13.87 33.70 -192.07
CA ILE A 336 14.22 32.96 -193.30
C ILE A 336 12.95 32.55 -194.08
N GLN A 337 11.94 32.02 -193.38
CA GLN A 337 10.66 31.65 -194.00
C GLN A 337 9.94 32.86 -194.63
N LYS A 338 10.06 34.05 -194.04
CA LYS A 338 9.46 35.29 -194.56
C LYS A 338 10.08 35.73 -195.89
N VAL A 339 11.40 35.58 -196.06
CA VAL A 339 12.11 35.93 -197.31
C VAL A 339 11.81 34.91 -198.42
N PHE A 340 11.76 33.62 -198.09
CA PHE A 340 11.47 32.54 -199.05
C PHE A 340 10.03 32.61 -199.60
N ARG A 341 9.04 32.81 -198.72
CA ARG A 341 7.62 32.99 -199.13
C ARG A 341 7.43 34.25 -199.99
N GLY A 342 8.17 35.33 -199.74
CA GLY A 342 8.14 36.54 -200.57
C GLY A 342 8.80 36.39 -201.95
N ARG A 343 9.70 35.41 -202.14
CA ARG A 343 10.31 35.11 -203.46
C ARG A 343 9.45 34.18 -204.31
N GLN A 344 8.73 33.24 -203.68
CA GLN A 344 7.83 32.30 -204.34
C GLN A 344 6.61 33.01 -204.96
N VAL A 345 5.99 33.94 -204.22
CA VAL A 345 4.82 34.72 -204.69
C VAL A 345 5.16 35.68 -205.84
N ARG A 346 6.42 36.15 -205.94
CA ARG A 346 6.88 37.01 -207.06
C ARG A 346 7.18 36.21 -208.34
N LYS A 347 7.43 34.91 -208.25
CA LYS A 347 7.63 34.02 -209.40
C LYS A 347 6.29 33.55 -210.00
N GLU A 348 5.25 33.42 -209.17
CA GLU A 348 3.90 33.01 -209.58
C GLU A 348 3.07 34.14 -210.25
N LEU A 349 3.51 35.40 -210.16
CA LEU A 349 2.83 36.56 -210.77
C LEU A 349 3.28 36.90 -212.21
N ALA A 350 4.31 36.24 -212.77
CA ALA A 350 4.84 36.54 -214.10
C ALA A 350 4.35 35.61 -215.24
N SER A 351 3.76 34.44 -214.95
CA SER A 351 3.58 33.38 -215.98
C SER A 351 2.15 32.94 -216.30
N LYS A 352 1.08 33.69 -215.95
CA LYS A 352 -0.25 33.57 -216.61
C LYS A 352 -1.21 34.72 -216.26
N LYS A 353 -1.05 35.82 -217.00
CA LYS A 353 -2.07 36.82 -217.38
C LYS A 353 -1.53 37.49 -218.67
N LYS A 354 -2.03 37.32 -219.91
CA LYS A 354 -3.28 36.78 -220.48
C LYS A 354 -4.05 35.76 -219.63
N GLY A 355 -5.23 36.19 -219.15
CA GLY A 355 -6.33 35.31 -218.75
C GLY A 355 -6.89 35.43 -217.32
N LYS A 356 -8.06 36.08 -217.20
CA LYS A 356 -9.14 36.00 -216.16
C LYS A 356 -8.80 36.42 -214.70
N LYS A 357 -9.36 37.56 -214.21
CA LYS A 357 -10.64 37.75 -213.46
C LYS A 357 -10.68 36.90 -212.17
N GLY A 358 -10.87 37.38 -210.93
CA GLY A 358 -11.23 38.64 -210.26
C GLY A 358 -11.59 38.27 -208.80
N ALA A 359 -11.16 39.01 -207.77
CA ALA A 359 -11.99 39.71 -206.75
C ALA A 359 -11.58 39.20 -205.34
N LYS A 360 -10.99 39.97 -204.41
CA LYS A 360 -11.44 41.12 -203.59
C LYS A 360 -12.38 40.72 -202.42
N GLY A 361 -11.92 40.88 -201.18
CA GLY A 361 -12.74 41.07 -199.96
C GLY A 361 -12.16 40.39 -198.71
N LYS A 362 -11.63 41.11 -197.69
CA LYS A 362 -12.31 41.76 -196.54
C LYS A 362 -13.07 40.73 -195.66
N ALA A 363 -13.02 40.68 -194.33
CA ALA A 363 -12.66 41.66 -193.30
C ALA A 363 -12.59 40.99 -191.90
N LYS A 364 -12.20 41.80 -190.89
CA LYS A 364 -12.63 41.76 -189.46
C LYS A 364 -12.00 40.63 -188.62
N LYS A 365 -11.72 40.78 -187.31
CA LYS A 365 -11.83 41.83 -186.27
C LYS A 365 -11.17 41.23 -185.01
N LYS A 366 -10.55 42.08 -184.17
CA LYS A 366 -10.47 42.09 -182.69
C LYS A 366 -10.38 40.75 -181.92
N LYS A 367 -9.51 40.61 -180.93
CA LYS A 367 -9.37 41.50 -179.76
C LYS A 367 -7.97 41.37 -179.17
#